data_AF-A0A941I1Q9-F1
#
_entry.id   AF-A0A941I1Q9-F1
#
_cell.length_a   1.000
_cell.length_b   1.000
_cell.length_c   1.000
_cell.angle_alpha   90.00
_cell.angle_beta   90.00
_cell.angle_gamma   90.00
#
_symmetry.space_group_name_H-M   'P 1'
#
loop_
_entity.id
_entity.type
_entity.pdbx_description
1 polymer ?
#
loop_
_entity_poly.entity_id
_entity_poly.type
_entity_poly.pdbx_seq_one_letter_code
_entity_poly.pdbx_strand_id
1 'polypeptide(L)'
;MTHAAEGGKALLVADLLSLVLFGAAFLVFAVPYVGGLRRARRAGDAWAAFEQRDDGRWTAMTRARGLAPFRAPAPERRTSAGLAVRRGAWTVVVLGLLVYPVVVVEIAGLV
;
A
#
# COMPACT_ATOMS: atom_id res chain seq x y z
N MET A 1 -25.96 -35.17 -5.57
CA MET A 1 -25.44 -34.21 -6.58
C MET A 1 -25.55 -32.74 -6.16
N THR A 2 -26.12 -32.41 -4.99
CA THR A 2 -26.27 -31.03 -4.48
C THR A 2 -25.01 -30.47 -3.81
N HIS A 3 -24.20 -31.29 -3.12
CA HIS A 3 -22.99 -30.82 -2.42
C HIS A 3 -21.86 -30.30 -3.35
N ALA A 4 -21.75 -30.82 -4.58
CA ALA A 4 -20.72 -30.38 -5.53
C ALA A 4 -21.00 -28.97 -6.10
N ALA A 5 -22.28 -28.62 -6.29
CA ALA A 5 -22.69 -27.32 -6.80
C ALA A 5 -22.56 -26.20 -5.75
N GLU A 6 -22.72 -26.53 -4.47
CA GLU A 6 -22.49 -25.58 -3.36
C GLU A 6 -20.99 -25.31 -3.14
N GLY A 7 -20.15 -26.35 -3.26
CA GLY A 7 -18.69 -26.19 -3.18
C GLY A 7 -18.12 -25.25 -4.24
N GLY A 8 -18.59 -25.35 -5.49
CA GLY A 8 -18.16 -24.46 -6.57
C GLY A 8 -18.55 -22.99 -6.37
N LYS A 9 -19.75 -22.72 -5.83
CA LYS A 9 -20.18 -21.35 -5.52
C LYS A 9 -19.39 -20.74 -4.37
N ALA A 10 -19.09 -21.53 -3.33
CA ALA A 10 -18.30 -21.07 -2.19
C ALA A 10 -16.87 -20.68 -2.62
N LEU A 11 -16.25 -21.49 -3.50
CA LEU A 11 -14.94 -21.18 -4.08
C LEU A 11 -14.95 -19.89 -4.89
N LEU A 12 -15.94 -19.70 -5.78
CA LEU A 12 -16.06 -18.46 -6.56
C LEU A 12 -16.27 -17.23 -5.68
N VAL A 13 -17.07 -17.33 -4.63
CA VAL A 13 -17.27 -16.23 -3.67
C VAL A 13 -15.97 -15.91 -2.93
N ALA A 14 -15.23 -16.94 -2.50
CA ALA A 14 -13.94 -16.76 -1.82
C ALA A 14 -12.89 -16.09 -2.73
N ASP A 15 -12.82 -16.49 -4.00
CA ASP A 15 -11.91 -15.89 -4.99
C ASP A 15 -12.26 -14.43 -5.27
N LEU A 16 -13.55 -14.14 -5.51
CA LEU A 16 -14.01 -12.78 -5.74
C LEU A 16 -13.75 -11.89 -4.52
N LEU A 17 -14.02 -12.39 -3.32
CA LEU A 17 -13.75 -11.67 -2.08
C LEU A 17 -12.25 -11.39 -1.93
N SER A 18 -11.41 -12.38 -2.20
CA SER A 18 -9.95 -12.25 -2.14
C SER A 18 -9.45 -11.21 -3.15
N LEU A 19 -9.96 -11.22 -4.38
CA LEU A 19 -9.63 -10.24 -5.41
C LEU A 19 -10.04 -8.83 -5.00
N VAL A 20 -11.24 -8.66 -4.43
CA VAL A 20 -11.74 -7.37 -3.96
C VAL A 20 -10.89 -6.85 -2.80
N LEU A 21 -10.60 -7.70 -1.81
CA LEU A 21 -9.78 -7.32 -0.65
C LEU A 21 -8.35 -6.96 -1.08
N PHE A 22 -7.76 -7.76 -1.96
CA PHE A 22 -6.42 -7.50 -2.50
C PHE A 22 -6.41 -6.21 -3.32
N GLY A 23 -7.35 -6.02 -4.24
CA GLY A 23 -7.49 -4.81 -5.05
C GLY A 23 -7.69 -3.57 -4.19
N ALA A 24 -8.53 -3.66 -3.15
CA ALA A 24 -8.72 -2.58 -2.19
C ALA A 24 -7.43 -2.25 -1.42
N ALA A 25 -6.73 -3.27 -0.90
CA ALA A 25 -5.45 -3.07 -0.23
C ALA A 25 -4.42 -2.42 -1.18
N PHE A 26 -4.30 -2.93 -2.41
CA PHE A 26 -3.42 -2.39 -3.42
C PHE A 26 -3.72 -0.90 -3.70
N LEU A 27 -4.99 -0.55 -3.90
CA LEU A 27 -5.40 0.84 -4.12
C LEU A 27 -5.14 1.72 -2.90
N VAL A 28 -5.32 1.21 -1.69
CA VAL A 28 -5.08 1.96 -0.44
C VAL A 28 -3.60 2.23 -0.20
N PHE A 29 -2.71 1.32 -0.58
CA PHE A 29 -1.27 1.45 -0.28
C PHE A 29 -0.44 1.91 -1.48
N ALA A 30 -0.58 1.28 -2.64
CA ALA A 30 0.27 1.55 -3.80
C ALA A 30 -0.04 2.89 -4.49
N VAL A 31 -1.32 3.22 -4.68
CA VAL A 31 -1.71 4.46 -5.37
C VAL A 31 -1.24 5.70 -4.60
N PRO A 32 -1.46 5.81 -3.28
CA PRO A 32 -0.92 6.93 -2.51
C PRO A 32 0.60 7.01 -2.52
N TYR A 33 1.30 5.87 -2.49
CA TYR A 33 2.76 5.85 -2.52
C TYR A 33 3.30 6.42 -3.83
N VAL A 34 2.79 5.93 -4.97
CA VAL A 34 3.17 6.43 -6.29
C VAL A 34 2.80 7.90 -6.45
N GLY A 35 1.61 8.31 -5.98
CA GLY A 35 1.18 9.70 -5.97
C GLY A 35 2.11 10.61 -5.16
N GLY A 36 2.53 10.16 -3.97
CA GLY A 36 3.49 10.84 -3.11
C GLY A 36 4.85 10.98 -3.76
N LEU A 37 5.37 9.91 -4.40
CA LEU A 37 6.65 9.96 -5.14
C LEU A 37 6.60 10.94 -6.31
N ARG A 38 5.50 10.95 -7.07
CA ARG A 38 5.31 11.93 -8.16
C ARG A 38 5.28 13.36 -7.63
N ARG A 39 4.60 13.62 -6.51
CA ARG A 39 4.59 14.94 -5.86
C ARG A 39 5.99 15.34 -5.41
N ALA A 40 6.69 14.45 -4.73
CA ALA A 40 8.06 14.69 -4.27
C ALA A 40 9.02 15.04 -5.41
N ARG A 41 8.91 14.33 -6.54
CA ARG A 41 9.69 14.65 -7.75
C ARG A 41 9.35 16.02 -8.34
N ARG A 42 8.06 16.37 -8.41
CA ARG A 42 7.63 17.68 -8.95
C ARG A 42 8.02 18.85 -8.05
N ALA A 43 7.98 18.66 -6.73
CA ALA A 43 8.31 19.68 -5.75
C ALA A 43 9.83 19.81 -5.51
N GLY A 44 10.64 18.88 -6.00
CA GLY A 44 12.07 18.79 -5.66
C GLY A 44 12.33 18.41 -4.19
N ASP A 45 11.28 18.15 -3.40
CA ASP A 45 11.38 17.78 -1.99
C ASP A 45 10.98 16.32 -1.79
N ALA A 46 11.95 15.51 -1.36
CA ALA A 46 11.76 14.10 -1.08
C ALA A 46 10.80 13.82 0.09
N TRP A 47 10.61 14.79 1.00
CA TRP A 47 9.71 14.72 2.15
C TRP A 47 8.26 15.04 1.82
N ALA A 48 7.98 15.70 0.69
CA ALA A 48 6.63 16.14 0.31
C ALA A 48 5.57 15.02 0.20
N ALA A 49 6.00 13.76 0.10
CA ALA A 49 5.13 12.58 0.17
C ALA A 49 4.55 12.33 1.58
N PHE A 50 5.29 12.74 2.62
CA PHE A 50 5.00 12.53 4.04
C PHE A 50 4.55 13.80 4.75
N GLU A 51 4.56 14.94 4.06
CA GLU A 51 4.10 16.22 4.57
C GLU A 51 2.59 16.39 4.44
N GLN A 52 2.07 17.31 5.24
CA GLN A 52 0.71 17.81 5.08
C GLN A 52 0.61 18.59 3.75
N ARG A 53 -0.51 18.47 3.06
CA ARG A 53 -0.78 19.29 1.87
C ARG A 53 -1.17 20.70 2.29
N ASP A 54 -1.17 21.61 1.32
CA ASP A 54 -1.49 23.03 1.53
C ASP A 54 -2.95 23.25 1.99
N ASP A 55 -3.82 22.26 1.75
CA ASP A 55 -5.20 22.22 2.26
C ASP A 55 -5.31 21.78 3.73
N GLY A 56 -4.19 21.60 4.43
CA GLY A 56 -4.13 21.14 5.81
C GLY A 56 -4.46 19.65 5.96
N ARG A 57 -4.53 18.86 4.89
CA ARG A 57 -4.79 17.41 4.97
C ARG A 57 -3.52 16.60 4.82
N TRP A 58 -3.41 15.54 5.62
CA TRP A 58 -2.35 14.55 5.47
C TRP A 58 -2.58 13.70 4.21
N THR A 59 -1.49 13.29 3.57
CA THR A 59 -1.54 12.33 2.46
C THR A 59 -2.18 11.03 2.93
N ALA A 60 -2.78 10.25 2.02
CA ALA A 60 -3.44 9.00 2.41
C ALA A 60 -2.49 8.02 3.14
N MET A 61 -1.18 8.12 2.85
CA MET A 61 -0.11 7.38 3.54
C MET A 61 0.06 7.74 5.03
N THR A 62 -0.43 8.90 5.46
CA THR A 62 -0.18 9.45 6.81
C THR A 62 -1.45 9.94 7.51
N ARG A 63 -2.62 9.75 6.87
CA ARG A 63 -3.93 10.18 7.36
C ARG A 63 -4.43 9.32 8.53
N ALA A 64 -4.26 8.00 8.48
CA ALA A 64 -4.73 7.10 9.53
C ALA A 64 -3.88 7.25 10.81
N ARG A 65 -4.51 7.10 11.99
CA ARG A 65 -3.81 7.18 13.29
C ARG A 65 -2.63 6.19 13.38
N GLY A 66 -2.83 4.95 12.92
CA GLY A 66 -1.77 3.94 12.89
C GLY A 66 -0.60 4.27 11.94
N LEU A 67 -0.79 5.20 11.01
CA LEU A 67 0.23 5.64 10.06
C LEU A 67 0.84 7.01 10.42
N ALA A 68 0.46 7.60 11.56
CA ALA A 68 1.03 8.85 12.05
C ALA A 68 2.58 8.82 12.20
N PRO A 69 3.24 7.70 12.57
CA PRO A 69 4.71 7.64 12.64
C PRO A 69 5.41 7.92 11.30
N PHE A 70 4.74 7.70 10.18
CA PHE A 70 5.29 7.95 8.85
C PHE A 70 5.21 9.42 8.43
N ARG A 71 4.57 10.29 9.21
CA ARG A 71 4.54 11.74 8.94
C ARG A 71 5.95 12.31 8.91
N ALA A 72 6.13 13.32 8.08
CA ALA A 72 7.35 14.11 8.10
C ALA A 72 7.49 14.76 9.48
N PRO A 73 8.65 14.62 10.15
CA PRO A 73 8.92 15.36 11.38
C PRO A 73 9.08 16.85 11.07
N ALA A 74 9.14 17.66 12.13
CA ALA A 74 9.46 19.09 12.01
C ALA A 74 10.75 19.28 11.19
N PRO A 75 10.87 20.35 10.38
CA PRO A 75 11.99 20.56 9.47
C PRO A 75 13.36 20.37 10.10
N GLU A 76 13.53 20.80 11.37
CA GLU A 76 14.79 20.75 12.11
C GLU A 76 15.19 19.33 12.53
N ARG A 77 14.25 18.38 12.51
CA ARG A 77 14.44 16.97 12.87
C ARG A 77 14.47 16.03 11.65
N ARG A 78 14.50 16.57 10.44
CA ARG A 78 14.55 15.76 9.21
C ARG A 78 15.94 15.19 9.02
N THR A 79 16.01 13.88 8.82
CA THR A 79 17.26 13.17 8.55
C THR A 79 17.13 12.28 7.33
N SER A 80 18.20 12.16 6.54
CA SER A 80 18.24 11.28 5.37
C SER A 80 17.93 9.83 5.74
N ALA A 81 18.41 9.37 6.91
CA ALA A 81 18.09 8.05 7.46
C ALA A 81 16.59 7.90 7.76
N GLY A 82 15.96 8.91 8.38
CA GLY A 82 14.53 8.91 8.66
C GLY A 82 13.69 8.86 7.39
N LEU A 83 14.12 9.54 6.32
CA LEU A 83 13.47 9.48 5.01
C LEU A 83 13.63 8.08 4.39
N ALA A 84 14.83 7.52 4.44
CA ALA A 84 15.15 6.20 3.88
C ALA A 84 14.31 5.10 4.54
N VAL A 85 14.18 5.09 5.88
CA VAL A 85 13.35 4.12 6.59
C VAL A 85 11.88 4.21 6.17
N ARG A 86 11.32 5.43 6.08
CA ARG A 86 9.93 5.63 5.66
C ARG A 86 9.68 5.16 4.23
N ARG A 87 10.58 5.50 3.30
CA ARG A 87 10.51 5.00 1.92
C ARG A 87 10.69 3.49 1.85
N GLY A 88 11.66 2.95 2.59
CA GLY A 88 11.92 1.52 2.65
C GLY A 88 10.70 0.74 3.10
N ALA A 89 10.07 1.13 4.20
CA ALA A 89 8.87 0.49 4.71
C ALA A 89 7.72 0.50 3.68
N TRP A 90 7.45 1.65 3.05
CA TRP A 90 6.40 1.74 2.03
C TRP A 90 6.72 0.95 0.77
N THR A 91 7.99 0.95 0.32
CA THR A 91 8.44 0.11 -0.79
C THR A 91 8.25 -1.37 -0.46
N VAL A 92 8.60 -1.82 0.75
CA VAL A 92 8.41 -3.21 1.17
C VAL A 92 6.93 -3.60 1.17
N VAL A 93 6.04 -2.73 1.67
CA VAL A 93 4.59 -2.98 1.64
C VAL A 93 4.08 -3.13 0.21
N VAL A 94 4.48 -2.23 -0.70
CA VAL A 94 4.02 -2.27 -2.10
C VAL A 94 4.63 -3.45 -2.85
N LEU A 95 5.91 -3.76 -2.65
CA LEU A 95 6.55 -4.94 -3.23
C LEU A 95 5.91 -6.23 -2.70
N GLY A 96 5.63 -6.31 -1.41
CA GLY A 96 4.91 -7.44 -0.80
C GLY A 96 3.54 -7.62 -1.45
N LEU A 97 2.78 -6.54 -1.65
CA LEU A 97 1.51 -6.60 -2.38
C LEU A 97 1.68 -7.03 -3.84
N LEU A 98 2.75 -6.63 -4.52
CA LEU A 98 2.99 -7.04 -5.92
C LEU A 98 3.42 -8.50 -6.05
N VAL A 99 4.19 -9.01 -5.09
CA VAL A 99 4.74 -10.37 -5.11
C VAL A 99 3.74 -11.39 -4.55
N TYR A 100 2.88 -10.97 -3.62
CA TYR A 100 1.91 -11.85 -2.97
C TYR A 100 1.06 -12.69 -3.95
N PRO A 101 0.50 -12.14 -5.05
CA PRO A 101 -0.24 -12.94 -6.02
C PRO A 101 0.61 -14.02 -6.67
N VAL A 102 1.88 -13.72 -7.00
CA VAL A 102 2.81 -14.66 -7.63
C VAL A 102 3.11 -15.81 -6.68
N VAL A 103 3.42 -15.50 -5.41
CA VAL A 103 3.72 -16.50 -4.39
C VAL A 103 2.50 -17.37 -4.08
N VAL A 104 1.30 -16.79 -4.04
CA VAL A 104 0.06 -17.56 -3.83
C VAL A 104 -0.19 -18.51 -5.00
N VAL A 105 0.04 -18.07 -6.24
CA VAL A 105 -0.11 -18.90 -7.44
C VAL A 105 0.91 -20.03 -7.47
N GLU A 106 2.17 -19.76 -7.11
CA GLU A 106 3.24 -20.77 -7.02
C GLU A 106 2.94 -21.81 -5.93
N ILE A 107 2.55 -21.37 -4.72
CA ILE A 107 2.22 -22.28 -3.61
C ILE A 107 0.97 -23.12 -3.90
N ALA A 108 0.00 -22.57 -4.64
CA ALA A 108 -1.20 -23.28 -5.05
C ALA A 108 -0.97 -24.31 -6.16
N GLY A 109 0.25 -24.43 -6.71
CA GLY A 109 0.60 -25.40 -7.76
C GLY A 109 -0.08 -25.11 -9.11
N LEU A 110 -0.36 -23.83 -9.41
CA LEU A 110 -1.02 -23.39 -10.64
C LEU A 110 -0.04 -23.04 -11.78
N VAL A 111 1.25 -23.38 -11.64
CA VAL A 111 2.32 -23.20 -12.64
C VAL A 111 3.14 -24.48 -12.75
#